data_AF-A0AAU1SYT7-F1
#
_entry.id   AF-A0AAU1SYT7-F1
#
_cell.length_a   1.000
_cell.length_b   1.000
_cell.length_c   1.000
_cell.angle_alpha   90.00
_cell.angle_beta   90.00
_cell.angle_gamma   90.00
#
_symmetry.space_group_name_H-M   'P 1'
#
loop_
_entity.id
_entity.type
_entity.pdbx_description
1 polymer ?
#
loop_
_entity_poly.entity_id
_entity_poly.type
_entity_poly.pdbx_seq_one_letter_code
_entity_poly.pdbx_strand_id
1 'polypeptide(L)'
;MSSTETPTSTSSPSPSPSRPRPVRRLPLAGVLRLNKPSDIWFKPATSVVVSAAVPNLTLLALGRLDLAMYTMAGSLCALYAHNLPYAARARALAWVVLGMLASLAVALLTASLTSSAAVLVAVGALLAAAQKTLCDATRVGPPGHLILTFISSAALFAPQTLGQIPGHLALTVGAGAVAWLVGMAPALVRPHGPERRATARALNAAAAYVSAEDGARERARAGAAAAVHAAWQSLLATGGRGAARRALERLVVRAEVALAAPDDTDPALLRDWAAGLSGTGPVPRVGHAHTHESDVDDEVLGIEAELAFGKPSLWRRLAPGSPLLPVALRTAVGCALAGYGSLALGVGRPYWALVTAASLYQANVTLTWNRTVQRVAGNLAGVLVFAAVVPLAHVGQIFVVLFCLLFSFGAEAFISRNYWLGSVCVTPMALLITEFARTQEAGELIADRVVDTLVGALLGIVAAVIVTNRRAADHIELALEATDRAREAAERTLAAPRPEPGGLETTRRRLTAALVELRAADDTAAGEWWQRALPEERVVAAEQAGHRTLAATVRRRTRRTVQETDEHRGGTDARENTRA
;
A
#
# COMPACT_ATOMS: atom_id res chain seq x y z
N MET A 1 -7.47 -52.74 -62.12
CA MET A 1 -6.07 -52.28 -62.05
C MET A 1 -6.08 -50.90 -61.41
N SER A 2 -5.20 -50.70 -60.43
CA SER A 2 -5.17 -49.60 -59.46
C SER A 2 -5.42 -48.20 -60.03
N SER A 3 -6.17 -47.39 -59.28
CA SER A 3 -6.02 -45.94 -59.31
C SER A 3 -6.23 -45.38 -57.91
N THR A 4 -5.21 -44.65 -57.49
CA THR A 4 -4.91 -44.10 -56.17
C THR A 4 -5.80 -42.89 -55.91
N GLU A 5 -6.63 -42.90 -54.85
CA GLU A 5 -7.26 -41.69 -54.32
C GLU A 5 -6.46 -41.15 -53.14
N THR A 6 -5.87 -39.97 -53.37
CA THR A 6 -5.23 -39.10 -52.37
C THR A 6 -6.28 -38.33 -51.56
N PRO A 7 -6.04 -38.02 -50.27
CA PRO A 7 -7.02 -37.36 -49.42
C PRO A 7 -7.05 -35.85 -49.67
N THR A 8 -8.27 -35.30 -49.74
CA THR A 8 -8.57 -33.87 -49.76
C THR A 8 -8.19 -33.24 -48.42
N SER A 9 -7.23 -32.31 -48.45
CA SER A 9 -6.88 -31.44 -47.34
C SER A 9 -7.91 -30.31 -47.22
N THR A 10 -8.76 -30.35 -46.19
CA THR A 10 -9.53 -29.17 -45.76
C THR A 10 -8.59 -28.20 -45.06
N SER A 11 -8.25 -27.11 -45.73
CA SER A 11 -7.46 -25.99 -45.20
C SER A 11 -8.18 -25.30 -44.05
N SER A 12 -7.58 -25.29 -42.86
CA SER A 12 -7.99 -24.44 -41.73
C SER A 12 -7.84 -22.95 -42.10
N PRO A 13 -8.77 -22.07 -41.70
CA PRO A 13 -8.64 -20.64 -41.95
C PRO A 13 -7.50 -20.07 -41.09
N SER A 14 -6.59 -19.35 -41.74
CA SER A 14 -5.48 -18.65 -41.09
C SER A 14 -6.01 -17.47 -40.24
N PRO A 15 -5.43 -17.20 -39.06
CA PRO A 15 -5.85 -16.09 -38.21
C PRO A 15 -5.50 -14.77 -38.89
N SER A 16 -6.53 -13.96 -39.15
CA SER A 16 -6.38 -12.59 -39.67
C SER A 16 -5.59 -11.72 -38.67
N PRO A 17 -4.61 -10.91 -39.14
CA PRO A 17 -3.86 -10.02 -38.27
C PRO A 17 -4.77 -8.95 -37.67
N SER A 18 -4.84 -8.90 -36.34
CA SER A 18 -5.62 -7.90 -35.59
C SER A 18 -5.06 -6.49 -35.85
N ARG A 19 -5.93 -5.57 -36.28
CA ARG A 19 -5.59 -4.15 -36.42
C ARG A 19 -5.24 -3.56 -35.04
N PRO A 20 -4.14 -2.80 -34.90
CA PRO A 20 -3.87 -2.08 -33.65
C PRO A 20 -4.95 -1.03 -33.39
N ARG A 21 -5.61 -1.10 -32.23
CA ARG A 21 -6.58 -0.10 -31.76
C ARG A 21 -5.88 1.22 -31.37
N PRO A 22 -6.57 2.38 -31.45
CA PRO A 22 -5.95 3.69 -31.28
C PRO A 22 -5.60 3.98 -29.82
N VAL A 23 -4.57 4.83 -29.66
CA VAL A 23 -4.02 5.35 -28.40
C VAL A 23 -5.12 5.77 -27.41
N ARG A 24 -5.17 5.15 -26.24
CA ARG A 24 -6.14 5.48 -25.17
C ARG A 24 -5.82 6.88 -24.64
N ARG A 25 -6.74 7.85 -24.81
CA ARG A 25 -6.57 9.23 -24.32
C ARG A 25 -6.42 9.25 -22.80
N LEU A 26 -5.45 10.02 -22.27
CA LEU A 26 -5.26 10.23 -20.84
C LEU A 26 -6.49 10.94 -20.24
N PRO A 27 -7.30 10.27 -19.38
CA PRO A 27 -8.58 10.82 -18.93
C PRO A 27 -8.38 11.90 -17.87
N LEU A 28 -8.76 13.14 -18.18
CA LEU A 28 -8.72 14.28 -17.23
C LEU A 28 -9.98 14.38 -16.35
N ALA A 29 -11.12 13.85 -16.81
CA ALA A 29 -12.45 14.11 -16.26
C ALA A 29 -12.71 13.55 -14.84
N GLY A 30 -11.79 12.75 -14.29
CA GLY A 30 -11.91 12.15 -12.95
C GLY A 30 -10.86 12.60 -11.94
N VAL A 31 -9.83 13.35 -12.37
CA VAL A 31 -8.59 13.55 -11.58
C VAL A 31 -8.84 14.34 -10.29
N LEU A 32 -9.81 15.25 -10.29
CA LEU A 32 -10.13 16.10 -9.13
C LEU A 32 -11.37 15.61 -8.35
N ARG A 33 -11.98 14.47 -8.73
CA ARG A 33 -13.15 13.93 -8.01
C ARG A 33 -12.76 13.46 -6.60
N LEU A 34 -13.65 13.69 -5.65
CA LEU A 34 -13.43 13.32 -4.25
C LEU A 34 -13.82 11.85 -4.04
N ASN A 35 -12.90 11.06 -3.50
CA ASN A 35 -13.18 9.70 -3.04
C ASN A 35 -13.74 9.72 -1.61
N LYS A 36 -14.44 8.63 -1.24
CA LYS A 36 -14.87 8.42 0.15
C LYS A 36 -13.63 8.34 1.07
N PRO A 37 -13.64 9.01 2.23
CA PRO A 37 -12.52 8.94 3.16
C PRO A 37 -12.34 7.52 3.68
N SER A 38 -11.09 7.14 3.98
CA SER A 38 -10.84 5.89 4.71
C SER A 38 -11.48 5.93 6.09
N ASP A 39 -12.04 4.83 6.58
CA ASP A 39 -12.71 4.78 7.91
C ASP A 39 -11.81 5.17 9.09
N ILE A 40 -10.51 5.27 8.86
CA ILE A 40 -9.50 5.50 9.88
C ILE A 40 -8.71 6.79 9.67
N TRP A 41 -9.12 7.67 8.73
CA TRP A 41 -8.38 8.87 8.32
C TRP A 41 -7.98 9.76 9.51
N PHE A 42 -8.85 9.84 10.52
CA PHE A 42 -8.61 10.67 11.70
C PHE A 42 -7.46 10.16 12.57
N LYS A 43 -7.18 8.84 12.55
CA LYS A 43 -6.12 8.26 13.38
C LYS A 43 -4.72 8.76 13.01
N PRO A 44 -4.21 8.56 11.77
CA PRO A 44 -2.91 9.08 11.38
C PRO A 44 -2.87 10.61 11.50
N ALA A 45 -3.96 11.32 11.18
CA ALA A 45 -4.06 12.77 11.35
C ALA A 45 -3.87 13.22 12.80
N THR A 46 -4.52 12.56 13.77
CA THR A 46 -4.32 12.86 15.19
C THR A 46 -2.94 12.43 15.69
N SER A 47 -2.45 11.26 15.24
CA SER A 47 -1.15 10.74 15.65
C SER A 47 -0.02 11.69 15.25
N VAL A 48 -0.04 12.22 14.03
CA VAL A 48 0.99 13.16 13.56
C VAL A 48 0.94 14.49 14.31
N VAL A 49 -0.26 15.00 14.60
CA VAL A 49 -0.41 16.23 15.38
C VAL A 49 0.16 16.07 16.78
N VAL A 50 -0.21 15.01 17.50
CA VAL A 50 0.32 14.76 18.86
C VAL A 50 1.83 14.52 18.82
N SER A 51 2.29 13.74 17.85
CA SER A 51 3.71 13.43 17.64
C SER A 51 4.56 14.65 17.30
N ALA A 52 4.02 15.62 16.55
CA ALA A 52 4.71 16.85 16.16
C ALA A 52 4.58 17.96 17.22
N ALA A 53 3.45 18.00 17.94
CA ALA A 53 3.20 19.02 18.95
C ALA A 53 4.21 18.93 20.10
N VAL A 54 4.50 17.73 20.60
CA VAL A 54 5.40 17.57 21.76
C VAL A 54 6.81 18.12 21.46
N PRO A 55 7.52 17.69 20.38
CA PRO A 55 8.84 18.23 20.08
C PRO A 55 8.81 19.71 19.68
N ASN A 56 7.85 20.14 18.86
CA ASN A 56 7.85 21.52 18.35
C ASN A 56 7.48 22.55 19.42
N LEU A 57 6.56 22.23 20.33
CA LEU A 57 6.28 23.09 21.48
C LEU A 57 7.45 23.14 22.46
N THR A 58 8.18 22.02 22.62
CA THR A 58 9.43 21.99 23.39
C THR A 58 10.49 22.89 22.76
N LEU A 59 10.70 22.80 21.44
CA LEU A 59 11.63 23.68 20.73
C LEU A 59 11.21 25.15 20.81
N LEU A 60 9.91 25.44 20.71
CA LEU A 60 9.38 26.79 20.89
C LEU A 60 9.68 27.32 22.29
N ALA A 61 9.45 26.53 23.34
CA ALA A 61 9.75 26.91 24.71
C ALA A 61 11.25 27.16 24.94
N LEU A 62 12.11 26.45 24.20
CA LEU A 62 13.57 26.63 24.24
C LEU A 62 14.07 27.75 23.30
N GLY A 63 13.20 28.38 22.51
CA GLY A 63 13.59 29.35 21.49
C GLY A 63 14.43 28.76 20.35
N ARG A 64 14.31 27.45 20.09
CA ARG A 64 15.12 26.68 19.13
C ARG A 64 14.33 26.08 17.98
N LEU A 65 13.36 26.83 17.45
CA LEU A 65 12.58 26.40 16.27
C LEU A 65 13.41 26.29 14.99
N ASP A 66 14.64 26.81 14.98
CA ASP A 66 15.64 26.55 13.93
C ASP A 66 15.88 25.04 13.72
N LEU A 67 15.67 24.23 14.77
CA LEU A 67 15.86 22.78 14.75
C LEU A 67 14.59 21.99 14.37
N ALA A 68 13.48 22.68 14.05
CA ALA A 68 12.18 22.05 13.80
C ALA A 68 12.22 21.07 12.62
N MET A 69 13.07 21.29 11.62
CA MET A 69 13.23 20.37 10.49
C MET A 69 13.61 18.94 10.96
N TYR A 70 14.47 18.82 11.97
CA TYR A 70 14.96 17.53 12.47
C TYR A 70 13.94 16.84 13.38
N THR A 71 13.25 17.60 14.24
CA THR A 71 12.17 17.02 15.05
C THR A 71 11.00 16.60 14.18
N MET A 72 10.65 17.39 13.17
CA MET A 72 9.63 17.03 12.18
C MET A 72 9.97 15.74 11.46
N ALA A 73 11.25 15.47 11.19
CA ALA A 73 11.67 14.22 10.55
C ALA A 73 11.28 12.98 11.37
N GLY A 74 11.50 13.02 12.68
CA GLY A 74 11.05 11.98 13.60
C GLY A 74 9.53 11.96 13.76
N SER A 75 8.90 13.12 13.95
CA SER A 75 7.47 13.22 14.23
C SER A 75 6.58 12.71 13.09
N LEU A 76 6.96 12.97 11.83
CA LEU A 76 6.23 12.51 10.64
C LEU A 76 6.28 10.99 10.45
N CYS A 77 7.17 10.27 11.14
CA CYS A 77 7.15 8.81 11.16
C CYS A 77 5.84 8.25 11.77
N ALA A 78 5.11 9.07 12.55
CA ALA A 78 3.78 8.75 13.08
C ALA A 78 2.68 8.68 12.00
N LEU A 79 3.00 8.81 10.71
CA LEU A 79 2.03 8.61 9.62
C LEU A 79 1.96 7.15 9.15
N TYR A 80 3.00 6.37 9.42
CA TYR A 80 3.13 5.03 8.86
C TYR A 80 2.40 3.96 9.70
N ALA A 81 2.19 2.78 9.11
CA ALA A 81 1.80 1.54 9.79
C ALA A 81 0.47 1.54 10.58
N HIS A 82 -0.40 2.55 10.43
CA HIS A 82 -1.70 2.65 11.12
C HIS A 82 -2.69 1.50 10.83
N ASN A 83 -2.49 0.83 9.69
CA ASN A 83 -3.27 -0.33 9.26
C ASN A 83 -2.75 -1.67 9.80
N LEU A 84 -1.54 -1.70 10.36
CA LEU A 84 -0.93 -2.93 10.85
C LEU A 84 -1.37 -3.25 12.30
N PRO A 85 -1.43 -4.53 12.68
CA PRO A 85 -1.50 -4.97 14.07
C PRO A 85 -0.34 -4.42 14.89
N TYR A 86 -0.51 -4.22 16.20
CA TYR A 86 0.48 -3.49 17.01
C TYR A 86 1.87 -4.14 17.03
N ALA A 87 1.97 -5.48 17.10
CA ALA A 87 3.27 -6.16 17.05
C ALA A 87 4.02 -5.95 15.72
N ALA A 88 3.30 -5.95 14.60
CA ALA A 88 3.88 -5.65 13.29
C ALA A 88 4.14 -4.15 13.12
N ARG A 89 3.24 -3.31 13.64
CA ARG A 89 3.35 -1.85 13.64
C ARG A 89 4.57 -1.37 14.40
N ALA A 90 4.83 -1.89 15.59
CA ALA A 90 5.98 -1.53 16.40
C ALA A 90 7.29 -1.71 15.62
N ARG A 91 7.44 -2.86 14.95
CA ARG A 91 8.60 -3.16 14.10
C ARG A 91 8.62 -2.28 12.85
N ALA A 92 7.49 -2.09 12.19
CA ALA A 92 7.40 -1.26 10.99
C ALA A 92 7.75 0.21 11.28
N LEU A 93 7.24 0.78 12.37
CA LEU A 93 7.57 2.13 12.81
C LEU A 93 9.05 2.26 13.17
N ALA A 94 9.63 1.28 13.88
CA ALA A 94 11.06 1.27 14.16
C ALA A 94 11.90 1.26 12.88
N TRP A 95 11.55 0.43 11.89
CA TRP A 95 12.22 0.41 10.59
C TRP A 95 12.06 1.72 9.81
N VAL A 96 10.90 2.36 9.87
CA VAL A 96 10.66 3.67 9.25
C VAL A 96 11.52 4.74 9.90
N VAL A 97 11.60 4.78 11.24
CA VAL A 97 12.45 5.73 11.97
C VAL A 97 13.93 5.49 11.66
N LEU A 98 14.38 4.23 11.60
CA LEU A 98 15.75 3.89 11.20
C LEU A 98 16.04 4.30 9.74
N GLY A 99 15.10 4.07 8.82
CA GLY A 99 15.23 4.49 7.43
C GLY A 99 15.28 6.01 7.28
N MET A 100 14.48 6.73 8.06
CA MET A 100 14.52 8.19 8.15
C MET A 100 15.87 8.67 8.68
N LEU A 101 16.33 8.09 9.78
CA LEU A 101 17.61 8.43 10.41
C LEU A 101 18.79 8.21 9.46
N ALA A 102 18.82 7.05 8.78
CA ALA A 102 19.87 6.73 7.82
C ALA A 102 19.84 7.69 6.62
N SER A 103 18.66 7.98 6.07
CA SER A 103 18.51 8.93 4.96
C SER A 103 18.97 10.33 5.34
N LEU A 104 18.59 10.77 6.55
CA LEU A 104 18.98 12.07 7.08
C LEU A 104 20.49 12.13 7.36
N ALA A 105 21.09 11.08 7.92
CA ALA A 105 22.52 11.00 8.17
C ALA A 105 23.33 11.14 6.88
N VAL A 106 22.94 10.43 5.81
CA VAL A 106 23.59 10.56 4.49
C VAL A 106 23.43 11.98 3.94
N ALA A 107 22.24 12.57 4.05
CA ALA A 107 21.97 13.92 3.59
C ALA A 107 22.84 14.97 4.31
N LEU A 108 22.85 14.95 5.65
CA LEU A 108 23.62 15.89 6.46
C LEU A 108 25.12 15.71 6.29
N LEU A 109 25.61 14.46 6.21
CA LEU A 109 27.02 14.18 5.94
C LEU A 109 27.44 14.74 4.59
N THR A 110 26.65 14.49 3.55
CA THR A 110 26.93 15.02 2.20
C THR A 110 26.93 16.55 2.21
N ALA A 111 25.91 17.18 2.81
CA ALA A 111 25.82 18.64 2.94
C ALA A 111 27.00 19.26 3.70
N SER A 112 27.61 18.52 4.63
CA SER A 112 28.80 18.97 5.37
C SER A 112 30.13 18.79 4.62
N LEU A 113 30.19 17.87 3.66
CA LEU A 113 31.42 17.52 2.94
C LEU A 113 31.55 18.24 1.59
N THR A 114 30.44 18.71 1.01
CA THR A 114 30.47 19.40 -0.28
C THR A 114 29.48 20.55 -0.35
N SER A 115 29.89 21.63 -1.01
CA SER A 115 29.01 22.74 -1.41
C SER A 115 28.60 22.65 -2.88
N SER A 116 29.02 21.60 -3.60
CA SER A 116 28.67 21.43 -5.01
C SER A 116 27.22 21.00 -5.15
N ALA A 117 26.38 21.92 -5.63
CA ALA A 117 24.97 21.65 -5.86
C ALA A 117 24.74 20.46 -6.80
N ALA A 118 25.64 20.24 -7.76
CA ALA A 118 25.56 19.11 -8.68
C ALA A 118 25.75 17.75 -7.98
N VAL A 119 26.63 17.69 -6.97
CA VAL A 119 26.85 16.48 -6.15
C VAL A 119 25.65 16.26 -5.22
N LEU A 120 25.14 17.33 -4.61
CA LEU A 120 23.94 17.27 -3.76
C LEU A 120 22.72 16.75 -4.54
N VAL A 121 22.54 17.18 -5.79
CA VAL A 121 21.50 16.65 -6.69
C VAL A 121 21.71 15.16 -6.97
N ALA A 122 22.94 14.74 -7.30
CA ALA A 122 23.24 13.33 -7.55
C ALA A 122 22.90 12.45 -6.35
N VAL A 123 23.35 12.85 -5.15
CA VAL A 123 23.07 12.12 -3.91
C VAL A 123 21.58 12.12 -3.59
N GLY A 124 20.88 13.24 -3.77
CA GLY A 124 19.44 13.34 -3.59
C GLY A 124 18.66 12.40 -4.50
N ALA A 125 19.06 12.30 -5.78
CA ALA A 125 18.47 11.39 -6.74
C ALA A 125 18.68 9.91 -6.39
N LEU A 126 19.89 9.56 -5.92
CA LEU A 126 20.20 8.20 -5.45
C LEU A 126 19.43 7.84 -4.18
N LEU A 127 19.33 8.77 -3.22
CA LEU A 127 18.52 8.59 -2.01
C LEU A 127 17.04 8.39 -2.36
N ALA A 128 16.47 9.22 -3.24
CA ALA A 128 15.08 9.07 -3.68
C ALA A 128 14.82 7.70 -4.30
N ALA A 129 15.73 7.19 -5.14
CA ALA A 129 15.64 5.86 -5.73
C ALA A 129 15.76 4.74 -4.69
N ALA A 130 16.71 4.84 -3.75
CA ALA A 130 16.88 3.88 -2.67
C ALA A 130 15.65 3.84 -1.74
N GLN A 131 15.11 5.01 -1.38
CA GLN A 131 13.92 5.13 -0.56
C GLN A 131 12.69 4.55 -1.27
N LYS A 132 12.50 4.85 -2.56
CA LYS A 132 11.42 4.29 -3.38
C LYS A 132 11.48 2.76 -3.41
N THR A 133 12.64 2.22 -3.78
CA THR A 133 12.82 0.77 -3.89
C THR A 133 12.65 0.07 -2.56
N LEU A 134 13.18 0.62 -1.47
CA LEU A 134 13.03 0.02 -0.15
C LEU A 134 11.58 0.05 0.33
N CYS A 135 10.86 1.16 0.14
CA CYS A 135 9.44 1.27 0.52
C CYS A 135 8.55 0.33 -0.31
N ASP A 136 8.82 0.20 -1.61
CA ASP A 136 8.11 -0.75 -2.48
C ASP A 136 8.42 -2.21 -2.09
N ALA A 137 9.69 -2.53 -1.84
CA ALA A 137 10.12 -3.88 -1.46
C ALA A 137 9.52 -4.33 -0.13
N THR A 138 9.48 -3.41 0.85
CA THR A 138 8.90 -3.62 2.18
C THR A 138 7.38 -3.49 2.21
N ARG A 139 6.76 -3.04 1.10
CA ARG A 139 5.33 -2.73 1.00
C ARG A 139 4.85 -1.81 2.13
N VAL A 140 5.70 -0.85 2.49
CA VAL A 140 5.31 0.21 3.42
C VAL A 140 4.19 1.01 2.76
N GLY A 141 3.02 1.01 3.40
CA GLY A 141 1.84 1.70 2.87
C GLY A 141 2.04 3.22 2.73
N PRO A 142 1.05 3.94 2.17
CA PRO A 142 1.08 5.40 2.13
C PRO A 142 1.43 5.99 3.50
N PRO A 143 2.30 7.02 3.58
CA PRO A 143 2.78 7.87 2.48
C PRO A 143 3.97 7.35 1.66
N GLY A 144 4.44 6.11 1.89
CA GLY A 144 5.50 5.48 1.10
C GLY A 144 6.87 6.16 1.27
N HIS A 145 7.59 6.42 0.18
CA HIS A 145 8.92 7.05 0.23
C HIS A 145 8.89 8.58 0.40
N LEU A 146 7.73 9.21 0.17
CA LEU A 146 7.63 10.66 -0.05
C LEU A 146 8.17 11.50 1.09
N ILE A 147 7.88 11.12 2.34
CA ILE A 147 8.32 11.88 3.51
C ILE A 147 9.84 11.73 3.69
N LEU A 148 10.38 10.52 3.48
CA LEU A 148 11.83 10.30 3.54
C LEU A 148 12.55 11.15 2.49
N THR A 149 12.07 11.11 1.24
CA THR A 149 12.66 11.89 0.15
C THR A 149 12.52 13.38 0.38
N PHE A 150 11.39 13.84 0.92
CA PHE A 150 11.17 15.23 1.26
C PHE A 150 12.20 15.75 2.27
N ILE A 151 12.32 15.07 3.41
CA ILE A 151 13.25 15.45 4.48
C ILE A 151 14.71 15.33 4.03
N SER A 152 15.09 14.22 3.39
CA SER A 152 16.49 14.03 2.97
C SER A 152 16.90 15.03 1.88
N SER A 153 15.98 15.38 0.96
CA SER A 153 16.26 16.40 -0.06
C SER A 153 16.36 17.79 0.57
N ALA A 154 15.48 18.16 1.50
CA ALA A 154 15.59 19.45 2.20
C ALA A 154 16.90 19.55 3.01
N ALA A 155 17.26 18.48 3.72
CA ALA A 155 18.48 18.42 4.53
C ALA A 155 19.78 18.48 3.71
N LEU A 156 19.79 17.95 2.47
CA LEU A 156 20.95 18.03 1.56
C LEU A 156 21.35 19.47 1.23
N PHE A 157 20.40 20.41 1.20
CA PHE A 157 20.65 21.81 0.86
C PHE A 157 20.56 22.74 2.09
N ALA A 158 20.44 22.16 3.28
CA ALA A 158 20.57 22.88 4.53
C ALA A 158 22.08 23.01 4.87
N PRO A 159 22.57 24.20 5.25
CA PRO A 159 23.96 24.37 5.65
C PRO A 159 24.20 23.60 6.96
N GLN A 160 25.27 22.81 7.00
CA GLN A 160 25.60 21.90 8.10
C GLN A 160 27.10 21.88 8.38
N THR A 161 27.45 21.60 9.64
CA THR A 161 28.81 21.29 10.05
C THR A 161 28.87 19.89 10.65
N LEU A 162 30.01 19.21 10.51
CA LEU A 162 30.19 17.82 11.00
C LEU A 162 29.86 17.67 12.50
N GLY A 163 30.20 18.67 13.32
CA GLY A 163 29.93 18.63 14.76
C GLY A 163 28.45 18.71 15.16
N GLN A 164 27.58 19.23 14.28
CA GLN A 164 26.14 19.35 14.56
C GLN A 164 25.35 18.08 14.23
N ILE A 165 25.89 17.22 13.36
CA ILE A 165 25.21 16.02 12.85
C ILE A 165 24.72 15.12 14.00
N PRO A 166 25.53 14.77 15.02
CA PRO A 166 25.04 13.92 16.12
C PRO A 166 23.83 14.51 16.85
N GLY A 167 23.81 15.83 17.07
CA GLY A 167 22.70 16.53 17.72
C GLY A 167 21.42 16.51 16.88
N HIS A 168 21.52 16.79 15.58
CA HIS A 168 20.38 16.75 14.65
C HIS A 168 19.79 15.34 14.51
N LEU A 169 20.65 14.31 14.46
CA LEU A 169 20.23 12.92 14.46
C LEU A 169 19.58 12.53 15.79
N ALA A 170 20.11 12.98 16.94
CA ALA A 170 19.53 12.72 18.25
C ALA A 170 18.12 13.32 18.38
N LEU A 171 17.89 14.54 17.88
CA LEU A 171 16.55 15.15 17.84
C LEU A 171 15.57 14.34 17.01
N THR A 172 16.03 13.83 15.86
CA THR A 172 15.23 12.97 14.98
C THR A 172 14.85 11.66 15.68
N VAL A 173 15.80 11.03 16.39
CA VAL A 173 15.53 9.82 17.19
C VAL A 173 14.56 10.11 18.33
N GLY A 174 14.76 11.21 19.07
CA GLY A 174 13.88 11.61 20.17
C GLY A 174 12.43 11.83 19.69
N ALA A 175 12.25 12.61 18.62
CA ALA A 175 10.94 12.80 18.01
C ALA A 175 10.36 11.50 17.40
N GLY A 176 11.21 10.64 16.84
CA GLY A 176 10.83 9.32 16.34
C GLY A 176 10.37 8.36 17.46
N ALA A 177 10.96 8.47 18.65
CA ALA A 177 10.52 7.74 19.83
C ALA A 177 9.14 8.21 20.30
N VAL A 178 8.90 9.53 20.31
CA VAL A 178 7.56 10.10 20.57
C VAL A 178 6.55 9.58 19.53
N ALA A 179 6.89 9.61 18.24
CA ALA A 179 6.05 9.07 17.17
C ALA A 179 5.69 7.59 17.39
N TRP A 180 6.67 6.79 17.81
CA TRP A 180 6.47 5.38 18.13
C TRP A 180 5.52 5.20 19.32
N LEU A 181 5.73 5.95 20.42
CA LEU A 181 4.87 5.91 21.59
C LEU A 181 3.43 6.29 21.25
N VAL A 182 3.23 7.37 20.49
CA VAL A 182 1.89 7.82 20.03
C VAL A 182 1.22 6.75 19.15
N GLY A 183 1.95 6.15 18.20
CA GLY A 183 1.42 5.10 17.32
C GLY A 183 1.06 3.80 18.04
N MET A 184 1.68 3.56 19.20
CA MET A 184 1.48 2.37 20.04
C MET A 184 0.53 2.61 21.22
N ALA A 185 0.28 3.85 21.64
CA ALA A 185 -0.59 4.19 22.77
C ALA A 185 -1.99 3.53 22.71
N PRO A 186 -2.66 3.44 21.54
CA PRO A 186 -3.97 2.76 21.46
C PRO A 186 -3.93 1.26 21.80
N ALA A 187 -2.75 0.62 21.83
CA ALA A 187 -2.60 -0.78 22.24
C ALA A 187 -2.96 -1.00 23.71
N LEU A 188 -2.78 0.01 24.57
CA LEU A 188 -3.09 -0.07 26.01
C LEU A 188 -4.60 -0.20 26.27
N VAL A 189 -5.43 0.40 25.41
CA VAL A 189 -6.89 0.40 25.54
C VAL A 189 -7.54 -0.66 24.65
N ARG A 190 -7.00 -0.88 23.44
CA ARG A 190 -7.55 -1.81 22.44
C ARG A 190 -6.45 -2.70 21.85
N PRO A 191 -5.98 -3.74 22.57
CA PRO A 191 -4.86 -4.60 22.14
C PRO A 191 -5.07 -5.28 20.77
N HIS A 192 -6.31 -5.63 20.43
CA HIS A 192 -6.67 -6.29 19.16
C HIS A 192 -7.46 -5.36 18.21
N GLY A 193 -7.34 -4.04 18.38
CA GLY A 193 -8.14 -3.06 17.63
C GLY A 193 -7.98 -3.12 16.11
N PRO A 194 -6.76 -3.19 15.54
CA PRO A 194 -6.54 -3.39 14.11
C PRO A 194 -7.18 -4.67 13.56
N GLU A 195 -7.01 -5.78 14.26
CA GLU A 195 -7.48 -7.11 13.87
C GLU A 195 -9.01 -7.17 13.88
N ARG A 196 -9.65 -6.71 14.96
CA ARG A 196 -11.11 -6.60 15.08
C ARG A 196 -11.73 -5.79 13.93
N ARG A 197 -11.09 -4.68 13.55
CA ARG A 197 -11.56 -3.84 12.42
C ARG A 197 -11.39 -4.50 11.06
N ALA A 198 -10.32 -5.28 10.87
CA ALA A 198 -10.12 -6.01 9.63
C ALA A 198 -11.18 -7.12 9.49
N THR A 199 -11.41 -7.89 10.55
CA THR A 199 -12.47 -8.92 10.61
C THR A 199 -13.86 -8.31 10.43
N ALA A 200 -14.18 -7.19 11.08
CA ALA A 200 -15.46 -6.51 10.91
C ALA A 200 -15.70 -6.04 9.47
N ARG A 201 -14.65 -5.54 8.80
CA ARG A 201 -14.74 -5.15 7.38
C ARG A 201 -14.96 -6.36 6.47
N ALA A 202 -14.31 -7.48 6.74
CA ALA A 202 -14.53 -8.73 6.01
C ALA A 202 -15.99 -9.20 6.14
N LEU A 203 -16.53 -9.22 7.36
CA LEU A 203 -17.92 -9.60 7.63
C LEU A 203 -18.93 -8.66 6.94
N ASN A 204 -18.73 -7.35 7.05
CA ASN A 204 -19.61 -6.37 6.40
C ASN A 204 -19.55 -6.46 4.86
N ALA A 205 -18.36 -6.68 4.29
CA ALA A 205 -18.21 -6.84 2.84
C ALA A 205 -18.83 -8.15 2.34
N ALA A 206 -18.68 -9.25 3.09
CA ALA A 206 -19.36 -10.51 2.80
C ALA A 206 -20.89 -10.36 2.88
N ALA A 207 -21.42 -9.69 3.91
CA ALA A 207 -22.85 -9.41 4.02
C ALA A 207 -23.38 -8.56 2.86
N ALA A 208 -22.60 -7.56 2.42
CA ALA A 208 -22.93 -6.73 1.26
C ALA A 208 -22.94 -7.53 -0.05
N TYR A 209 -22.02 -8.50 -0.21
CA TYR A 209 -22.02 -9.42 -1.36
C TYR A 209 -23.24 -10.33 -1.37
N VAL A 210 -23.58 -10.95 -0.25
CA VAL A 210 -24.77 -11.81 -0.12
C VAL A 210 -26.05 -11.02 -0.47
N SER A 211 -26.11 -9.75 -0.05
CA SER A 211 -27.27 -8.86 -0.30
C SER A 211 -27.24 -8.15 -1.66
N ALA A 212 -26.23 -8.36 -2.51
CA ALA A 212 -26.06 -7.60 -3.74
C ALA A 212 -26.93 -8.14 -4.89
N GLU A 213 -27.55 -7.22 -5.64
CA GLU A 213 -28.23 -7.51 -6.92
C GLU A 213 -27.23 -7.90 -8.02
N ASP A 214 -27.68 -8.65 -9.03
CA ASP A 214 -26.82 -9.31 -10.04
C ASP A 214 -25.86 -8.33 -10.77
N GLY A 215 -26.29 -7.09 -11.04
CA GLY A 215 -25.43 -6.07 -11.69
C GLY A 215 -24.31 -5.50 -10.81
N ALA A 216 -24.38 -5.66 -9.49
CA ALA A 216 -23.37 -5.23 -8.53
C ALA A 216 -22.64 -6.39 -7.83
N ARG A 217 -23.16 -7.61 -7.98
CA ARG A 217 -22.70 -8.83 -7.30
C ARG A 217 -21.24 -9.15 -7.58
N GLU A 218 -20.76 -9.01 -8.82
CA GLU A 218 -19.35 -9.29 -9.16
C GLU A 218 -18.38 -8.30 -8.47
N ARG A 219 -18.72 -6.99 -8.47
CA ARG A 219 -17.95 -5.97 -7.76
C ARG A 219 -17.97 -6.19 -6.24
N ALA A 220 -19.14 -6.54 -5.70
CA ALA A 220 -19.29 -6.83 -4.29
C ALA A 220 -18.49 -8.08 -3.89
N ARG A 221 -18.47 -9.12 -4.74
CA ARG A 221 -17.69 -10.35 -4.55
C ARG A 221 -16.19 -10.06 -4.49
N ALA A 222 -15.68 -9.29 -5.45
CA ALA A 222 -14.27 -8.89 -5.48
C ALA A 222 -13.90 -8.07 -4.23
N GLY A 223 -14.76 -7.12 -3.84
CA GLY A 223 -14.57 -6.33 -2.60
C GLY A 223 -14.58 -7.19 -1.33
N ALA A 224 -15.48 -8.16 -1.25
CA ALA A 224 -15.57 -9.08 -0.12
C ALA A 224 -14.35 -10.00 -0.04
N ALA A 225 -13.89 -10.54 -1.18
CA ALA A 225 -12.71 -11.40 -1.22
C ALA A 225 -11.45 -10.63 -0.79
N ALA A 226 -11.29 -9.39 -1.24
CA ALA A 226 -10.20 -8.51 -0.83
C ALA A 226 -10.25 -8.20 0.67
N ALA A 227 -11.44 -7.93 1.23
CA ALA A 227 -11.61 -7.63 2.65
C ALA A 227 -11.29 -8.84 3.54
N VAL A 228 -11.73 -10.04 3.14
CA VAL A 228 -11.40 -11.32 3.80
C VAL A 228 -9.90 -11.59 3.76
N HIS A 229 -9.27 -11.45 2.60
CA HIS A 229 -7.84 -11.61 2.47
C HIS A 229 -7.07 -10.63 3.38
N ALA A 230 -7.48 -9.37 3.41
CA ALA A 230 -6.89 -8.36 4.29
C ALA A 230 -7.06 -8.69 5.79
N ALA A 231 -8.19 -9.30 6.18
CA ALA A 231 -8.41 -9.76 7.55
C ALA A 231 -7.44 -10.90 7.93
N TRP A 232 -7.26 -11.88 7.05
CA TRP A 232 -6.25 -12.92 7.25
C TRP A 232 -4.85 -12.35 7.37
N GLN A 233 -4.42 -11.49 6.44
CA GLN A 233 -3.10 -10.85 6.49
C GLN A 233 -2.89 -10.09 7.81
N SER A 234 -3.94 -9.46 8.35
CA SER A 234 -3.89 -8.79 9.65
C SER A 234 -3.71 -9.79 10.81
N LEU A 235 -4.44 -10.91 10.82
CA LEU A 235 -4.35 -11.90 11.89
C LEU A 235 -2.98 -12.60 11.89
N LEU A 236 -2.50 -12.96 10.70
CA LEU A 236 -1.25 -13.69 10.48
C LEU A 236 0.01 -12.83 10.72
N ALA A 237 -0.12 -11.51 10.66
CA ALA A 237 0.97 -10.60 11.01
C ALA A 237 1.27 -10.57 12.53
N THR A 238 0.44 -11.23 13.35
CA THR A 238 0.64 -11.37 14.80
C THR A 238 1.23 -12.75 15.13
N GLY A 239 2.21 -12.81 16.03
CA GLY A 239 2.86 -14.09 16.42
C GLY A 239 2.20 -14.80 17.61
N GLY A 240 1.22 -14.18 18.28
CA GLY A 240 0.65 -14.68 19.53
C GLY A 240 -0.59 -15.55 19.36
N ARG A 241 -0.64 -16.70 20.05
CA ARG A 241 -1.74 -17.69 20.05
C ARG A 241 -2.79 -17.41 21.14
N GLY A 242 -3.43 -16.24 21.11
CA GLY A 242 -4.44 -15.85 22.11
C GLY A 242 -5.85 -16.38 21.81
N ALA A 243 -6.66 -16.63 22.84
CA ALA A 243 -8.07 -17.05 22.67
C ALA A 243 -8.92 -16.05 21.86
N ALA A 244 -8.65 -14.74 22.03
CA ALA A 244 -9.32 -13.69 21.25
C ALA A 244 -8.98 -13.75 19.76
N ARG A 245 -7.76 -14.16 19.40
CA ARG A 245 -7.34 -14.33 18.00
C ARG A 245 -8.04 -15.52 17.35
N ARG A 246 -8.07 -16.68 18.02
CA ARG A 246 -8.82 -17.85 17.54
C ARG A 246 -10.30 -17.53 17.29
N ALA A 247 -10.90 -16.72 18.17
CA ALA A 247 -12.26 -16.23 17.96
C ALA A 247 -12.40 -15.35 16.70
N LEU A 248 -11.44 -14.48 16.41
CA LEU A 248 -11.42 -13.69 15.18
C LEU A 248 -11.18 -14.54 13.93
N GLU A 249 -10.29 -15.54 13.99
CA GLU A 249 -10.03 -16.47 12.88
C GLU A 249 -11.30 -17.22 12.50
N ARG A 250 -12.05 -17.73 13.50
CA ARG A 250 -13.37 -18.36 13.26
C ARG A 250 -14.36 -17.43 12.57
N LEU A 251 -14.39 -16.15 12.93
CA LEU A 251 -15.25 -15.16 12.27
C LEU A 251 -14.84 -14.89 10.82
N VAL A 252 -13.53 -14.86 10.52
CA VAL A 252 -13.04 -14.71 9.14
C VAL A 252 -13.37 -15.95 8.31
N VAL A 253 -13.27 -17.16 8.87
CA VAL A 253 -13.73 -18.39 8.20
C VAL A 253 -15.22 -18.31 7.86
N ARG A 254 -16.06 -17.77 8.74
CA ARG A 254 -17.49 -17.56 8.43
C ARG A 254 -17.71 -16.57 7.30
N ALA A 255 -16.92 -15.50 7.23
CA ALA A 255 -16.95 -14.60 6.07
C ALA A 255 -16.55 -15.32 4.78
N GLU A 256 -15.54 -16.21 4.82
CA GLU A 256 -15.17 -17.03 3.66
C GLU A 256 -16.27 -17.97 3.20
N VAL A 257 -16.93 -18.66 4.13
CA VAL A 257 -18.07 -19.52 3.85
C VAL A 257 -19.20 -18.73 3.17
N ALA A 258 -19.45 -17.49 3.61
CA ALA A 258 -20.44 -16.60 3.01
C ALA A 258 -20.15 -16.24 1.54
N LEU A 259 -18.87 -16.10 1.16
CA LEU A 259 -18.48 -15.90 -0.24
C LEU A 259 -18.70 -17.16 -1.08
N ALA A 260 -18.59 -18.31 -0.43
CA ALA A 260 -18.62 -19.64 -1.02
C ALA A 260 -20.05 -20.14 -1.27
N ALA A 261 -20.94 -19.93 -0.30
CA ALA A 261 -22.33 -20.32 -0.30
C ALA A 261 -23.20 -19.13 0.13
N PRO A 262 -23.40 -18.14 -0.76
CA PRO A 262 -24.15 -16.93 -0.41
C PRO A 262 -25.62 -17.20 -0.10
N ASP A 263 -26.22 -18.17 -0.79
CA ASP A 263 -27.65 -18.51 -0.64
C ASP A 263 -27.97 -19.16 0.72
N ASP A 264 -26.97 -19.80 1.34
CA ASP A 264 -27.10 -20.48 2.65
C ASP A 264 -26.69 -19.58 3.84
N THR A 265 -26.42 -18.30 3.58
CA THR A 265 -25.85 -17.38 4.59
C THR A 265 -26.80 -16.23 4.92
N ASP A 266 -27.06 -16.02 6.22
CA ASP A 266 -27.80 -14.85 6.70
C ASP A 266 -26.90 -13.59 6.74
N PRO A 267 -27.18 -12.56 5.91
CA PRO A 267 -26.41 -11.31 5.93
C PRO A 267 -26.62 -10.48 7.20
N ALA A 268 -27.74 -10.63 7.93
CA ALA A 268 -27.98 -9.89 9.17
C ALA A 268 -27.04 -10.37 10.28
N LEU A 269 -26.90 -11.70 10.44
CA LEU A 269 -25.98 -12.31 11.40
C LEU A 269 -24.51 -11.87 11.20
N LEU A 270 -24.07 -11.75 9.94
CA LEU A 270 -22.73 -11.25 9.62
C LEU A 270 -22.53 -9.79 10.08
N ARG A 271 -23.55 -8.94 9.89
CA ARG A 271 -23.51 -7.53 10.35
C ARG A 271 -23.52 -7.43 11.87
N ASP A 272 -24.26 -8.30 12.56
CA ASP A 272 -24.29 -8.33 14.02
C ASP A 272 -22.94 -8.71 14.62
N TRP A 273 -22.27 -9.74 14.06
CA TRP A 273 -20.90 -10.06 14.44
C TRP A 273 -19.94 -8.90 14.14
N ALA A 274 -20.08 -8.23 13.00
CA ALA A 274 -19.26 -7.06 12.68
C ALA A 274 -19.49 -5.90 13.66
N ALA A 275 -20.73 -5.65 14.07
CA ALA A 275 -21.09 -4.64 15.06
C ALA A 275 -20.49 -4.97 16.44
N GLY A 276 -20.54 -6.23 16.87
CA GLY A 276 -19.92 -6.69 18.13
C GLY A 276 -18.40 -6.51 18.18
N LEU A 277 -17.73 -6.42 17.02
CA LEU A 277 -16.28 -6.18 16.93
C LEU A 277 -15.88 -4.71 17.10
N SER A 278 -16.83 -3.76 17.11
CA SER A 278 -16.56 -2.32 17.21
C SER A 278 -16.11 -1.85 18.61
N GLY A 279 -16.53 -2.57 19.66
CA GLY A 279 -16.27 -2.24 21.07
C GLY A 279 -14.90 -2.70 21.60
N THR A 280 -14.75 -2.62 22.93
CA THR A 280 -13.63 -3.21 23.70
C THR A 280 -14.00 -4.54 24.36
N GLY A 281 -15.29 -4.90 24.37
CA GLY A 281 -15.80 -6.13 24.98
C GLY A 281 -15.31 -7.42 24.31
N PRO A 282 -15.68 -8.58 24.86
CA PRO A 282 -15.31 -9.90 24.35
C PRO A 282 -15.63 -10.07 22.87
N VAL A 283 -14.79 -10.82 22.15
CA VAL A 283 -15.05 -11.16 20.74
C VAL A 283 -16.33 -12.02 20.67
N PRO A 284 -17.30 -11.71 19.80
CA PRO A 284 -18.50 -12.52 19.64
C PRO A 284 -18.16 -14.00 19.40
N ARG A 285 -18.80 -14.89 20.14
CA ARG A 285 -18.64 -16.33 19.95
C ARG A 285 -19.62 -16.81 18.89
N VAL A 286 -19.12 -17.54 17.90
CA VAL A 286 -19.96 -18.24 16.93
C VAL A 286 -20.65 -19.41 17.66
N GLY A 287 -21.98 -19.49 17.57
CA GLY A 287 -22.77 -20.57 18.16
C GLY A 287 -22.31 -21.95 17.67
N HIS A 288 -22.28 -22.92 18.59
CA HIS A 288 -21.70 -24.25 18.37
C HIS A 288 -22.72 -25.15 17.66
N ALA A 289 -22.72 -25.13 16.33
CA ALA A 289 -23.41 -26.14 15.53
C ALA A 289 -22.35 -26.92 14.73
N HIS A 290 -22.02 -28.10 15.25
CA HIS A 290 -21.44 -29.26 14.57
C HIS A 290 -20.22 -29.06 13.66
N THR A 291 -19.14 -28.47 14.17
CA THR A 291 -17.80 -28.62 13.57
C THR A 291 -16.80 -28.94 14.69
N HIS A 292 -16.13 -30.09 14.59
CA HIS A 292 -15.13 -30.53 15.57
C HIS A 292 -14.03 -29.47 15.75
N GLU A 293 -13.82 -28.99 16.98
CA GLU A 293 -12.80 -27.99 17.31
C GLU A 293 -11.40 -28.38 16.85
N SER A 294 -11.11 -29.68 16.76
CA SER A 294 -9.86 -30.24 16.28
C SER A 294 -9.58 -29.96 14.79
N ASP A 295 -10.60 -29.99 13.93
CA ASP A 295 -10.42 -29.80 12.48
C ASP A 295 -10.17 -28.32 12.12
N VAL A 296 -10.81 -27.40 12.86
CA VAL A 296 -10.58 -25.95 12.68
C VAL A 296 -9.23 -25.54 13.27
N ASP A 297 -8.85 -26.10 14.42
CA ASP A 297 -7.55 -25.81 15.03
C ASP A 297 -6.40 -26.43 14.20
N ASP A 298 -6.55 -27.62 13.61
CA ASP A 298 -5.56 -28.22 12.68
C ASP A 298 -5.47 -27.47 11.34
N GLU A 299 -6.61 -27.01 10.79
CA GLU A 299 -6.64 -26.16 9.61
C GLU A 299 -5.90 -24.83 9.89
N VAL A 300 -6.17 -24.17 11.03
CA VAL A 300 -5.50 -22.95 11.48
C VAL A 300 -4.00 -23.17 11.73
N LEU A 301 -3.58 -24.32 12.28
CA LEU A 301 -2.18 -24.65 12.51
C LEU A 301 -1.40 -24.92 11.21
N GLY A 302 -2.00 -25.60 10.22
CA GLY A 302 -1.40 -25.80 8.89
C GLY A 302 -1.23 -24.48 8.13
N ILE A 303 -2.18 -23.56 8.29
CA ILE A 303 -2.14 -22.18 7.78
C ILE A 303 -0.98 -21.39 8.38
N GLU A 304 -0.78 -21.47 9.70
CA GLU A 304 0.31 -20.78 10.41
C GLU A 304 1.70 -21.29 9.99
N ALA A 305 1.83 -22.61 9.78
CA ALA A 305 3.09 -23.23 9.36
C ALA A 305 3.49 -22.78 7.95
N GLU A 306 2.60 -22.82 6.95
CA GLU A 306 2.96 -22.44 5.58
C GLU A 306 3.30 -20.94 5.41
N LEU A 307 2.65 -20.06 6.16
CA LEU A 307 2.90 -18.61 6.09
C LEU A 307 4.17 -18.19 6.84
N ALA A 308 4.59 -18.96 7.84
CA ALA A 308 5.92 -18.83 8.45
C ALA A 308 7.04 -19.28 7.49
N PHE A 309 6.76 -20.22 6.57
CA PHE A 309 7.73 -20.80 5.65
C PHE A 309 7.92 -20.06 4.31
N GLY A 310 7.28 -18.91 4.10
CA GLY A 310 7.22 -18.28 2.77
C GLY A 310 7.39 -16.77 2.71
N LYS A 311 8.25 -16.14 3.52
CA LYS A 311 8.67 -14.76 3.22
C LYS A 311 9.90 -14.81 2.33
N PRO A 312 9.80 -14.54 1.00
CA PRO A 312 10.99 -14.40 0.18
C PRO A 312 11.87 -13.33 0.82
N SER A 313 13.16 -13.64 0.99
CA SER A 313 14.11 -12.73 1.63
C SER A 313 14.06 -11.37 0.94
N LEU A 314 14.13 -10.29 1.71
CA LEU A 314 14.15 -8.93 1.19
C LEU A 314 15.31 -8.74 0.18
N TRP A 315 16.41 -9.47 0.40
CA TRP A 315 17.53 -9.61 -0.52
C TRP A 315 17.17 -10.20 -1.89
N ARG A 316 16.27 -11.20 -1.97
CA ARG A 316 15.78 -11.72 -3.25
C ARG A 316 14.92 -10.71 -4.01
N ARG A 317 14.21 -9.83 -3.28
CA ARG A 317 13.43 -8.74 -3.90
C ARG A 317 14.29 -7.58 -4.41
N LEU A 318 15.50 -7.41 -3.87
CA LEU A 318 16.47 -6.38 -4.28
C LEU A 318 17.58 -6.93 -5.20
N ALA A 319 17.59 -8.23 -5.50
CA ALA A 319 18.63 -8.87 -6.30
C ALA A 319 18.68 -8.31 -7.75
N PRO A 320 19.85 -8.38 -8.41
CA PRO A 320 19.98 -8.06 -9.84
C PRO A 320 18.99 -8.91 -10.65
N GLY A 321 18.08 -8.25 -11.37
CA GLY A 321 16.97 -8.91 -12.11
C GLY A 321 15.58 -8.70 -11.49
N SER A 322 15.48 -8.09 -10.30
CA SER A 322 14.19 -7.76 -9.68
C SER A 322 13.37 -6.73 -10.50
N PRO A 323 12.02 -6.79 -10.42
CA PRO A 323 11.14 -5.82 -11.08
C PRO A 323 11.26 -4.39 -10.52
N LEU A 324 11.98 -4.21 -9.41
CA LEU A 324 12.18 -2.91 -8.76
C LEU A 324 13.33 -2.09 -9.37
N LEU A 325 14.27 -2.72 -10.08
CA LEU A 325 15.43 -2.04 -10.65
C LEU A 325 15.06 -0.98 -11.71
N PRO A 326 14.13 -1.22 -12.65
CA PRO A 326 13.68 -0.19 -13.59
C PRO A 326 13.02 1.01 -12.89
N VAL A 327 12.25 0.76 -11.82
CA VAL A 327 11.61 1.81 -11.02
C VAL A 327 12.67 2.64 -10.28
N ALA A 328 13.71 1.99 -9.75
CA ALA A 328 14.87 2.64 -9.14
C ALA A 328 15.57 3.57 -10.13
N LEU A 329 15.91 3.04 -11.32
CA LEU A 329 16.62 3.78 -12.35
C LEU A 329 15.80 4.96 -12.85
N ARG A 330 14.50 4.76 -13.11
CA ARG A 330 13.57 5.82 -13.50
C ARG A 330 13.48 6.92 -12.45
N THR A 331 13.41 6.54 -11.17
CA THR A 331 13.38 7.50 -10.06
C THR A 331 14.69 8.27 -9.97
N ALA A 332 15.84 7.60 -10.07
CA ALA A 332 17.16 8.25 -10.03
C ALA A 332 17.35 9.21 -11.21
N VAL A 333 17.12 8.75 -12.44
CA VAL A 333 17.26 9.58 -13.65
C VAL A 333 16.29 10.76 -13.62
N GLY A 334 15.05 10.51 -13.23
CA GLY A 334 14.02 11.54 -13.09
C GLY A 334 14.36 12.64 -12.10
N CYS A 335 14.77 12.24 -10.90
CA CYS A 335 15.19 13.16 -9.86
C CYS A 335 16.46 13.94 -10.30
N ALA A 336 17.44 13.26 -10.88
CA ALA A 336 18.66 13.89 -11.38
C ALA A 336 18.35 14.93 -12.47
N LEU A 337 17.56 14.57 -13.48
CA LEU A 337 17.15 15.50 -14.53
C LEU A 337 16.40 16.71 -13.97
N ALA A 338 15.44 16.48 -13.07
CA ALA A 338 14.70 17.57 -12.42
C ALA A 338 15.64 18.51 -11.62
N GLY A 339 16.56 17.94 -10.84
CA GLY A 339 17.51 18.70 -10.04
C GLY A 339 18.48 19.51 -10.91
N TYR A 340 19.10 18.88 -11.91
CA TYR A 340 20.03 19.55 -12.82
C TYR A 340 19.34 20.58 -13.71
N GLY A 341 18.11 20.30 -14.16
CA GLY A 341 17.32 21.25 -14.94
C GLY A 341 16.94 22.49 -14.13
N SER A 342 16.60 22.33 -12.86
CA SER A 342 16.36 23.46 -11.95
C SER A 342 17.63 24.26 -11.68
N LEU A 343 18.79 23.61 -11.46
CA LEU A 343 20.09 24.30 -11.38
C LEU A 343 20.43 25.11 -12.63
N ALA A 344 20.16 24.54 -13.82
CA ALA A 344 20.42 25.20 -15.09
C ALA A 344 19.57 26.47 -15.29
N LEU A 345 18.41 26.56 -14.63
CA LEU A 345 17.53 27.73 -14.61
C LEU A 345 17.93 28.76 -13.54
N GLY A 346 19.02 28.53 -12.81
CA GLY A 346 19.54 29.46 -11.81
C GLY A 346 18.96 29.28 -10.41
N VAL A 347 18.14 28.26 -10.16
CA VAL A 347 17.62 27.97 -8.82
C VAL A 347 18.76 27.40 -7.98
N GLY A 348 19.22 28.15 -6.97
CA GLY A 348 20.39 27.76 -6.18
C GLY A 348 20.21 26.48 -5.34
N ARG A 349 18.95 26.06 -5.08
CA ARG A 349 18.62 24.89 -4.26
C ARG A 349 17.44 24.09 -4.82
N PRO A 350 17.68 23.18 -5.78
CA PRO A 350 16.66 22.45 -6.51
C PRO A 350 16.00 21.29 -5.71
N TYR A 351 15.89 21.41 -4.38
CA TYR A 351 15.37 20.32 -3.55
C TYR A 351 13.88 20.07 -3.79
N TRP A 352 13.12 21.11 -4.16
CA TRP A 352 11.71 20.94 -4.50
C TRP A 352 11.53 20.27 -5.86
N ALA A 353 12.45 20.48 -6.80
CA ALA A 353 12.43 19.80 -8.10
C ALA A 353 12.64 18.29 -7.91
N LEU A 354 13.61 17.90 -7.08
CA LEU A 354 13.88 16.50 -6.68
C LEU A 354 12.63 15.85 -6.06
N VAL A 355 12.05 16.49 -5.05
CA VAL A 355 10.86 15.97 -4.35
C VAL A 355 9.66 15.88 -5.28
N THR A 356 9.48 16.88 -6.15
CA THR A 356 8.38 16.88 -7.10
C THR A 356 8.51 15.69 -8.04
N ALA A 357 9.66 15.50 -8.69
CA ALA A 357 9.92 14.36 -9.56
C ALA A 357 9.73 13.01 -8.84
N ALA A 358 10.30 12.84 -7.65
CA ALA A 358 10.14 11.63 -6.84
C ALA A 358 8.68 11.34 -6.49
N SER A 359 7.85 12.38 -6.36
CA SER A 359 6.43 12.24 -6.00
C SER A 359 5.50 11.84 -7.15
N LEU A 360 5.97 11.94 -8.40
CA LEU A 360 5.18 11.60 -9.58
C LEU A 360 5.14 10.11 -9.86
N TYR A 361 6.24 9.40 -9.58
CA TYR A 361 6.42 8.01 -10.00
C TYR A 361 5.45 7.06 -9.30
N GLN A 362 4.36 6.74 -10.01
CA GLN A 362 3.42 5.68 -9.69
C GLN A 362 3.66 4.45 -10.57
N ALA A 363 2.92 3.37 -10.30
CA ALA A 363 3.05 2.08 -10.98
C ALA A 363 2.91 2.18 -12.51
N ASN A 364 2.16 3.15 -13.02
CA ASN A 364 1.95 3.32 -14.45
C ASN A 364 1.95 4.81 -14.89
N VAL A 365 2.05 5.04 -16.19
CA VAL A 365 2.20 6.39 -16.78
C VAL A 365 0.93 7.21 -16.63
N THR A 366 -0.25 6.59 -16.76
CA THR A 366 -1.54 7.27 -16.59
C THR A 366 -1.74 7.78 -15.15
N LEU A 367 -1.40 6.96 -14.15
CA LEU A 367 -1.42 7.37 -12.75
C LEU A 367 -0.34 8.42 -12.47
N THR A 368 0.83 8.32 -13.10
CA THR A 368 1.87 9.35 -13.04
C THR A 368 1.34 10.69 -13.57
N TRP A 369 0.66 10.69 -14.71
CA TRP A 369 0.03 11.90 -15.28
C TRP A 369 -1.01 12.52 -14.33
N ASN A 370 -1.95 11.70 -13.83
CA ASN A 370 -2.95 12.16 -12.88
C ASN A 370 -2.31 12.74 -11.61
N ARG A 371 -1.24 12.09 -11.12
CA ARG A 371 -0.45 12.58 -9.99
C ARG A 371 0.20 13.91 -10.29
N THR A 372 0.75 14.09 -11.49
CA THR A 372 1.38 15.36 -11.89
C THR A 372 0.37 16.49 -11.89
N VAL A 373 -0.81 16.30 -12.50
CA VAL A 373 -1.86 17.32 -12.49
C VAL A 373 -2.29 17.67 -11.05
N GLN A 374 -2.54 16.67 -10.22
CA GLN A 374 -2.91 16.87 -8.81
C GLN A 374 -1.80 17.57 -8.01
N ARG A 375 -0.53 17.23 -8.27
CA ARG A 375 0.64 17.79 -7.58
C ARG A 375 0.87 19.24 -7.99
N VAL A 376 0.80 19.56 -9.28
CA VAL A 376 0.96 20.92 -9.80
C VAL A 376 -0.17 21.80 -9.29
N ALA A 377 -1.43 21.41 -9.48
CA ALA A 377 -2.58 22.19 -9.02
C ALA A 377 -2.57 22.39 -7.49
N GLY A 378 -2.31 21.32 -6.74
CA GLY A 378 -2.26 21.37 -5.28
C GLY A 378 -1.08 22.18 -4.73
N ASN A 379 0.09 22.12 -5.36
CA ASN A 379 1.24 22.94 -4.96
C ASN A 379 1.01 24.42 -5.26
N LEU A 380 0.50 24.78 -6.45
CA LEU A 380 0.22 26.17 -6.79
C LEU A 380 -0.80 26.79 -5.83
N ALA A 381 -1.90 26.07 -5.55
CA ALA A 381 -2.86 26.51 -4.53
C ALA A 381 -2.24 26.57 -3.12
N GLY A 382 -1.40 25.59 -2.75
CA GLY A 382 -0.70 25.58 -1.48
C GLY A 382 0.31 26.73 -1.30
N VAL A 383 0.95 27.18 -2.38
CA VAL A 383 1.82 28.37 -2.39
C VAL A 383 1.00 29.65 -2.12
N LEU A 384 -0.21 29.75 -2.68
CA LEU A 384 -1.12 30.86 -2.37
C LEU A 384 -1.56 30.83 -0.91
N VAL A 385 -1.85 29.65 -0.37
CA VAL A 385 -2.15 29.48 1.07
C VAL A 385 -0.96 29.90 1.92
N PHE A 386 0.27 29.51 1.54
CA PHE A 386 1.49 29.94 2.23
C PHE A 386 1.62 31.48 2.24
N ALA A 387 1.46 32.11 1.08
CA ALA A 387 1.52 33.57 0.95
C ALA A 387 0.48 34.28 1.84
N ALA A 388 -0.68 33.65 2.07
CA ALA A 388 -1.71 34.20 2.95
C ALA A 388 -1.41 34.02 4.44
N VAL A 389 -0.75 32.93 4.85
CA VAL A 389 -0.49 32.64 6.28
C VAL A 389 0.87 33.13 6.77
N VAL A 390 1.84 33.34 5.87
CA VAL A 390 3.19 33.79 6.25
C VAL A 390 3.21 35.11 7.03
N PRO A 391 2.36 36.12 6.75
CA PRO A 391 2.36 37.35 7.55
C PRO A 391 1.96 37.10 9.01
N LEU A 392 1.03 36.15 9.24
CA LEU A 392 0.64 35.75 10.60
C LEU A 392 1.74 34.94 11.28
N ALA A 393 2.47 34.12 10.51
CA ALA A 393 3.61 33.37 11.03
C ALA A 393 4.73 34.29 11.53
N HIS A 394 4.91 35.46 10.91
CA HIS A 394 5.88 36.49 11.36
C HIS A 394 5.46 37.22 12.64
N VAL A 395 4.16 37.25 12.99
CA VAL A 395 3.69 37.87 14.25
C VAL A 395 4.21 37.11 15.48
N GLY A 396 4.37 35.79 15.37
CA GLY A 396 4.86 35.00 16.48
C GLY A 396 5.15 33.55 16.09
N GLN A 397 6.24 33.02 16.63
CA GLN A 397 6.71 31.66 16.41
C GLN A 397 5.67 30.57 16.77
N ILE A 398 4.73 30.87 17.67
CA ILE A 398 3.63 29.97 17.99
C ILE A 398 2.72 29.71 16.78
N PHE A 399 2.48 30.71 15.92
CA PHE A 399 1.63 30.55 14.74
C PHE A 399 2.25 29.57 13.74
N VAL A 400 3.58 29.52 13.64
CA VAL A 400 4.30 28.52 12.84
C VAL A 400 3.96 27.12 13.32
N VAL A 401 4.07 26.87 14.62
CA VAL A 401 3.75 25.57 15.20
C VAL A 401 2.28 25.22 14.97
N LEU A 402 1.36 26.16 15.23
CA LEU A 402 -0.08 25.95 15.04
C LEU A 402 -0.44 25.66 13.58
N PHE A 403 0.11 26.41 12.62
CA PHE A 403 -0.11 26.16 11.19
C PHE A 403 0.51 24.84 10.74
N CYS A 404 1.72 24.49 11.21
CA CYS A 404 2.31 23.19 10.94
C CYS A 404 1.42 22.04 11.43
N LEU A 405 0.86 22.14 12.65
CA LEU A 405 -0.07 21.14 13.19
C LEU A 405 -1.40 21.09 12.40
N LEU A 406 -1.98 22.25 12.09
CA LEU A 406 -3.21 22.37 11.31
C LEU A 406 -3.06 21.75 9.92
N PHE A 407 -1.99 22.09 9.22
CA PHE A 407 -1.72 21.57 7.89
C PHE A 407 -1.29 20.10 7.91
N SER A 408 -0.59 19.63 8.95
CA SER A 408 -0.33 18.19 9.13
C SER A 408 -1.63 17.40 9.27
N PHE A 409 -2.57 17.91 10.07
CA PHE A 409 -3.90 17.29 10.22
C PHE A 409 -4.67 17.31 8.90
N GLY A 410 -4.72 18.48 8.24
CA GLY A 410 -5.41 18.66 6.96
C GLY A 410 -4.84 17.75 5.87
N ALA A 411 -3.51 17.65 5.76
CA ALA A 411 -2.85 16.78 4.80
C ALA A 411 -3.37 15.34 4.91
N GLU A 412 -3.39 14.76 6.11
CA GLU A 412 -3.88 13.39 6.31
C GLU A 412 -5.39 13.24 6.13
N ALA A 413 -6.17 14.23 6.56
CA ALA A 413 -7.62 14.22 6.38
C ALA A 413 -8.02 14.21 4.90
N PHE A 414 -7.27 14.94 4.07
CA PHE A 414 -7.59 15.12 2.66
C PHE A 414 -6.88 14.15 1.73
N ILE A 415 -5.65 13.70 2.03
CA ILE A 415 -4.87 12.86 1.12
C ILE A 415 -5.57 11.53 0.78
N SER A 416 -6.36 11.00 1.73
CA SER A 416 -7.17 9.80 1.51
C SER A 416 -8.39 10.02 0.61
N ARG A 417 -8.88 11.28 0.51
CA ARG A 417 -10.04 11.65 -0.33
C ARG A 417 -9.59 12.06 -1.72
N ASN A 418 -8.59 12.93 -1.81
CA ASN A 418 -7.93 13.29 -3.05
C ASN A 418 -6.55 13.91 -2.76
N TYR A 419 -5.54 13.45 -3.50
CA TYR A 419 -4.16 13.87 -3.31
C TYR A 419 -3.94 15.37 -3.52
N TRP A 420 -4.65 16.02 -4.45
CA TRP A 420 -4.43 17.46 -4.70
C TRP A 420 -4.74 18.29 -3.45
N LEU A 421 -5.84 17.99 -2.75
CA LEU A 421 -6.22 18.65 -1.49
C LEU A 421 -5.19 18.40 -0.39
N GLY A 422 -4.69 17.16 -0.28
CA GLY A 422 -3.58 16.86 0.63
C GLY A 422 -2.34 17.70 0.31
N SER A 423 -2.01 17.87 -0.98
CA SER A 423 -0.87 18.68 -1.44
C SER A 423 -1.02 20.17 -1.15
N VAL A 424 -2.26 20.70 -1.12
CA VAL A 424 -2.56 22.08 -0.70
C VAL A 424 -2.18 22.30 0.76
N CYS A 425 -2.35 21.31 1.64
CA CYS A 425 -1.92 21.42 3.03
C CYS A 425 -0.41 21.15 3.21
N VAL A 426 0.13 20.16 2.50
CA VAL A 426 1.55 19.79 2.63
C VAL A 426 2.49 20.92 2.21
N THR A 427 2.14 21.66 1.15
CA THR A 427 3.00 22.72 0.60
C THR A 427 3.27 23.88 1.57
N PRO A 428 2.27 24.56 2.16
CA PRO A 428 2.50 25.63 3.11
C PRO A 428 3.15 25.13 4.40
N MET A 429 2.79 23.94 4.89
CA MET A 429 3.49 23.31 6.02
C MET A 429 5.00 23.18 5.76
N ALA A 430 5.33 22.66 4.58
CA ALA A 430 6.69 22.40 4.20
C ALA A 430 7.49 23.70 3.98
N LEU A 431 6.87 24.73 3.40
CA LEU A 431 7.46 26.07 3.25
C LEU A 431 7.70 26.75 4.61
N LEU A 432 6.75 26.66 5.54
CA LEU A 432 6.90 27.20 6.90
C LEU A 432 8.07 26.54 7.64
N ILE A 433 8.22 25.21 7.54
CA ILE A 433 9.37 24.52 8.15
C ILE A 433 10.70 25.01 7.56
N THR A 434 10.76 25.23 6.24
CA THR A 434 11.99 25.69 5.58
C THR A 434 12.30 27.16 5.83
N GLU A 435 11.29 28.03 5.89
CA GLU A 435 11.43 29.46 6.17
C GLU A 435 11.86 29.69 7.63
N PHE A 436 11.33 28.94 8.59
CA PHE A 436 11.75 29.12 9.98
C PHE A 436 13.08 28.43 10.30
N ALA A 437 13.48 27.44 9.50
CA ALA A 437 14.85 26.91 9.54
C ALA A 437 15.87 27.87 8.88
N ARG A 438 15.43 28.83 8.05
CA ARG A 438 16.31 29.75 7.30
C ARG A 438 15.67 31.11 7.08
N THR A 439 16.34 32.18 7.48
CA THR A 439 15.98 33.58 7.16
C THR A 439 16.06 33.90 5.65
N GLN A 440 15.17 33.32 4.84
CA GLN A 440 14.97 33.64 3.43
C GLN A 440 13.75 34.53 3.25
N GLU A 441 13.76 35.39 2.25
CA GLU A 441 12.60 36.20 1.91
C GLU A 441 11.47 35.30 1.38
N ALA A 442 10.26 35.46 1.92
CA ALA A 442 9.10 34.65 1.55
C ALA A 442 8.80 34.70 0.04
N GLY A 443 9.10 35.82 -0.63
CA GLY A 443 8.93 35.99 -2.08
C GLY A 443 9.85 35.08 -2.91
N GLU A 444 11.12 34.96 -2.52
CA GLU A 444 12.10 34.07 -3.17
C GLU A 444 11.68 32.61 -3.00
N LEU A 445 11.24 32.23 -1.80
CA LEU A 445 10.71 30.89 -1.51
C LEU A 445 9.49 30.53 -2.37
N ILE A 446 8.57 31.49 -2.58
CA ILE A 446 7.40 31.31 -3.44
C ILE A 446 7.81 31.09 -4.90
N ALA A 447 8.70 31.94 -5.42
CA ALA A 447 9.18 31.85 -6.80
C ALA A 447 9.91 30.53 -7.05
N ASP A 448 10.87 30.19 -6.18
CA ASP A 448 11.61 28.93 -6.22
C ASP A 448 10.66 27.73 -6.21
N ARG A 449 9.64 27.77 -5.34
CA ARG A 449 8.67 26.67 -5.22
C ARG A 449 7.84 26.46 -6.48
N VAL A 450 7.43 27.54 -7.14
CA VAL A 450 6.65 27.49 -8.40
C VAL A 450 7.53 26.94 -9.52
N VAL A 451 8.73 27.50 -9.70
CA VAL A 451 9.68 27.07 -10.73
C VAL A 451 10.03 25.60 -10.55
N ASP A 452 10.46 25.19 -9.36
CA ASP A 452 10.85 23.81 -9.07
C ASP A 452 9.70 22.81 -9.23
N THR A 453 8.47 23.23 -8.93
CA THR A 453 7.30 22.37 -9.15
C THR A 453 7.06 22.16 -10.64
N LEU A 454 7.12 23.21 -11.46
CA LEU A 454 6.90 23.12 -12.90
C LEU A 454 8.03 22.34 -13.60
N VAL A 455 9.28 22.63 -13.25
CA VAL A 455 10.47 21.97 -13.80
C VAL A 455 10.50 20.50 -13.37
N GLY A 456 10.26 20.22 -12.09
CA GLY A 456 10.19 18.86 -11.57
C GLY A 456 9.03 18.05 -12.16
N ALA A 457 7.87 18.69 -12.41
CA ALA A 457 6.74 18.07 -13.10
C ALA A 457 7.07 17.71 -14.55
N LEU A 458 7.63 18.67 -15.30
CA LEU A 458 7.98 18.50 -16.70
C LEU A 458 9.07 17.44 -16.88
N LEU A 459 10.22 17.60 -16.22
CA LEU A 459 11.36 16.70 -16.37
C LEU A 459 11.08 15.33 -15.74
N GLY A 460 10.27 15.29 -14.67
CA GLY A 460 9.78 14.04 -14.10
C GLY A 460 8.93 13.24 -15.09
N ILE A 461 8.02 13.90 -15.84
CA ILE A 461 7.24 13.27 -16.92
C ILE A 461 8.14 12.85 -18.08
N VAL A 462 9.08 13.70 -18.51
CA VAL A 462 10.00 13.37 -19.61
C VAL A 462 10.81 12.12 -19.29
N ALA A 463 11.40 12.04 -18.09
CA ALA A 463 12.09 10.83 -17.63
C ALA A 463 11.14 9.62 -17.55
N ALA A 464 9.88 9.84 -17.18
CA ALA A 464 8.85 8.82 -17.19
C ALA A 464 8.50 8.31 -18.61
N VAL A 465 8.63 9.14 -19.63
CA VAL A 465 8.39 8.72 -21.02
C VAL A 465 9.63 8.04 -21.60
N ILE A 466 10.84 8.54 -21.30
CA ILE A 466 12.09 7.99 -21.82
C ILE A 466 12.39 6.61 -21.23
N VAL A 467 12.21 6.43 -19.92
CA VAL A 467 12.50 5.16 -19.23
C VAL A 467 11.23 4.29 -19.19
N THR A 468 10.73 3.86 -20.36
CA THR A 468 9.58 2.94 -20.42
C THR A 468 9.92 1.58 -19.82
N ASN A 469 9.04 1.04 -18.98
CA ASN A 469 9.24 -0.25 -18.32
C ASN A 469 8.95 -1.41 -19.27
N ARG A 470 9.89 -1.70 -20.18
CA ARG A 470 9.80 -2.85 -21.10
C ARG A 470 9.55 -4.21 -20.39
N ARG A 471 9.80 -4.30 -19.08
CA ARG A 471 9.60 -5.50 -18.25
C ARG A 471 8.21 -5.62 -17.61
N ALA A 472 7.33 -4.63 -17.76
CA ALA A 472 5.93 -4.77 -17.30
C ALA A 472 5.19 -5.84 -18.11
N ALA A 473 5.51 -5.97 -19.41
CA ALA A 473 5.02 -7.06 -20.25
C ALA A 473 5.53 -8.43 -19.75
N ASP A 474 6.84 -8.53 -19.48
CA ASP A 474 7.45 -9.76 -18.93
C ASP A 474 6.82 -10.15 -17.57
N HIS A 475 6.43 -9.16 -16.75
CA HIS A 475 5.80 -9.40 -15.46
C HIS A 475 4.39 -10.00 -15.58
N ILE A 476 3.59 -9.57 -16.57
CA ILE A 476 2.29 -10.19 -16.83
C ILE A 476 2.46 -11.62 -17.29
N GLU A 477 3.43 -11.91 -18.16
CA GLU A 477 3.69 -13.29 -18.62
C GLU A 477 4.07 -14.19 -17.43
N LEU A 478 4.97 -13.72 -16.55
CA LEU A 478 5.33 -14.44 -15.32
C LEU A 478 4.13 -14.62 -14.36
N ALA A 479 3.25 -13.63 -14.26
CA ALA A 479 2.05 -13.70 -13.42
C ALA A 479 1.00 -14.65 -14.02
N LEU A 480 0.85 -14.69 -15.34
CA LEU A 480 0.02 -15.65 -16.05
C LEU A 480 0.53 -17.08 -15.80
N GLU A 481 1.82 -17.32 -15.97
CA GLU A 481 2.44 -18.63 -15.70
C GLU A 481 2.31 -19.06 -14.23
N ALA A 482 2.44 -18.12 -13.30
CA ALA A 482 2.22 -18.40 -11.88
C ALA A 482 0.75 -18.77 -11.60
N THR A 483 -0.20 -18.07 -12.23
CA THR A 483 -1.63 -18.33 -12.11
C THR A 483 -2.00 -19.69 -12.69
N ASP A 484 -1.48 -20.04 -13.87
CA ASP A 484 -1.70 -21.33 -14.51
C ASP A 484 -1.14 -22.47 -13.65
N ARG A 485 0.10 -22.35 -13.15
CA ARG A 485 0.68 -23.36 -12.24
C ARG A 485 -0.12 -23.53 -10.96
N ALA A 486 -0.60 -22.43 -10.37
CA ALA A 486 -1.42 -22.47 -9.16
C ALA A 486 -2.79 -23.12 -9.43
N ARG A 487 -3.39 -22.84 -10.59
CA ARG A 487 -4.65 -23.45 -11.04
C ARG A 487 -4.50 -24.95 -11.24
N GLU A 488 -3.47 -25.39 -11.97
CA GLU A 488 -3.18 -26.81 -12.19
C GLU A 488 -2.93 -27.57 -10.89
N ALA A 489 -2.24 -26.94 -9.93
CA ALA A 489 -2.05 -27.53 -8.61
C ALA A 489 -3.39 -27.72 -7.88
N ALA A 490 -4.27 -26.72 -7.91
CA ALA A 490 -5.60 -26.82 -7.31
C ALA A 490 -6.48 -27.89 -7.99
N GLU A 491 -6.42 -27.98 -9.32
CA GLU A 491 -7.14 -29.02 -10.09
C GLU A 491 -6.63 -30.43 -9.78
N ARG A 492 -5.31 -30.62 -9.65
CA ARG A 492 -4.72 -31.90 -9.24
C ARG A 492 -5.17 -32.32 -7.85
N THR A 493 -5.19 -31.39 -6.89
CA THR A 493 -5.68 -31.69 -5.53
C THR A 493 -7.19 -31.94 -5.52
N LEU A 494 -7.95 -31.24 -6.37
CA LEU A 494 -9.39 -31.49 -6.58
C LEU A 494 -9.70 -32.87 -7.18
N ALA A 495 -8.84 -33.37 -8.06
CA ALA A 495 -8.99 -34.69 -8.68
C ALA A 495 -8.51 -35.83 -7.77
N ALA A 496 -7.63 -35.57 -6.80
CA ALA A 496 -7.09 -36.58 -5.90
C ALA A 496 -8.18 -37.24 -5.04
N PRO A 497 -8.31 -38.59 -5.00
CA PRO A 497 -9.34 -39.29 -4.22
C PRO A 497 -9.27 -39.03 -2.71
N ARG A 498 -8.05 -38.91 -2.16
CA ARG A 498 -7.77 -38.51 -0.77
C ARG A 498 -6.71 -37.42 -0.78
N PRO A 499 -7.10 -36.13 -0.82
CA PRO A 499 -6.14 -35.04 -0.68
C PRO A 499 -5.56 -35.02 0.74
N GLU A 500 -4.29 -34.63 0.88
CA GLU A 500 -3.70 -34.43 2.20
C GLU A 500 -4.51 -33.41 3.02
N PRO A 501 -4.61 -33.57 4.36
CA PRO A 501 -5.24 -32.60 5.23
C PRO A 501 -4.66 -31.20 4.98
N GLY A 502 -5.53 -30.22 4.68
CA GLY A 502 -5.12 -28.84 4.37
C GLY A 502 -4.62 -28.58 2.93
N GLY A 503 -4.32 -29.60 2.12
CA GLY A 503 -3.75 -29.40 0.77
C GLY A 503 -4.66 -28.66 -0.22
N LEU A 504 -5.98 -28.85 -0.10
CA LEU A 504 -6.97 -28.09 -0.90
C LEU A 504 -6.98 -26.60 -0.52
N GLU A 505 -6.79 -26.30 0.76
CA GLU A 505 -6.80 -24.93 1.28
C GLU A 505 -5.53 -24.18 0.88
N THR A 506 -4.38 -24.87 0.96
CA THR A 506 -3.09 -24.39 0.45
C THR A 506 -3.17 -24.01 -1.03
N THR A 507 -3.67 -24.92 -1.87
CA THR A 507 -3.75 -24.69 -3.32
C THR A 507 -4.76 -23.59 -3.67
N ARG A 508 -5.90 -23.53 -2.98
CA ARG A 508 -6.89 -22.43 -3.09
C ARG A 508 -6.27 -21.07 -2.76
N ARG A 509 -5.48 -20.97 -1.69
CA ARG A 509 -4.81 -19.73 -1.28
C ARG A 509 -3.72 -19.31 -2.27
N ARG A 510 -2.90 -20.26 -2.73
CA ARG A 510 -1.89 -20.00 -3.76
C ARG A 510 -2.53 -19.48 -5.05
N LEU A 511 -3.65 -20.07 -5.47
CA LEU A 511 -4.42 -19.61 -6.62
C LEU A 511 -5.01 -18.21 -6.40
N THR A 512 -5.57 -17.95 -5.21
CA THR A 512 -6.10 -16.62 -4.86
C THR A 512 -5.00 -15.56 -4.88
N ALA A 513 -3.82 -15.85 -4.31
CA ALA A 513 -2.68 -14.94 -4.32
C ALA A 513 -2.16 -14.68 -5.75
N ALA A 514 -2.06 -15.73 -6.58
CA ALA A 514 -1.63 -15.60 -7.97
C ALA A 514 -2.60 -14.76 -8.80
N LEU A 515 -3.92 -14.92 -8.61
CA LEU A 515 -4.94 -14.09 -9.27
C LEU A 515 -4.86 -12.62 -8.85
N VAL A 516 -4.61 -12.35 -7.56
CA VAL A 516 -4.40 -10.97 -7.08
C VAL A 516 -3.13 -10.36 -7.69
N GLU A 517 -2.04 -11.13 -7.80
CA GLU A 517 -0.80 -10.67 -8.44
C GLU A 517 -0.97 -10.46 -9.94
N LEU A 518 -1.71 -11.34 -10.64
CA LEU A 518 -2.05 -11.18 -12.05
C LEU A 518 -2.83 -9.91 -12.31
N ARG A 519 -3.86 -9.64 -11.49
CA ARG A 519 -4.67 -8.43 -11.63
C ARG A 519 -3.86 -7.16 -11.32
N ALA A 520 -2.97 -7.21 -10.34
CA ALA A 520 -2.05 -6.11 -10.04
C ALA A 520 -1.04 -5.87 -11.19
N ALA A 521 -0.57 -6.93 -11.85
CA ALA A 521 0.31 -6.83 -13.01
C ALA A 521 -0.43 -6.27 -14.24
N ASP A 522 -1.67 -6.71 -14.48
CA ASP A 522 -2.54 -6.21 -15.54
C ASP A 522 -2.89 -4.72 -15.35
N ASP A 523 -3.30 -4.31 -14.14
CA ASP A 523 -3.56 -2.90 -13.80
C ASP A 523 -2.33 -2.01 -14.00
N THR A 524 -1.13 -2.56 -13.75
CA THR A 524 0.14 -1.86 -13.97
C THR A 524 0.40 -1.66 -15.45
N ALA A 525 0.25 -2.71 -16.25
CA ALA A 525 0.52 -2.68 -17.68
C ALA A 525 -0.52 -1.88 -18.48
N ALA A 526 -1.81 -2.01 -18.14
CA ALA A 526 -2.91 -1.31 -18.79
C ALA A 526 -2.82 0.23 -18.69
N GLY A 527 -2.00 0.75 -17.76
CA GLY A 527 -1.75 2.17 -17.60
C GLY A 527 -0.47 2.69 -18.24
N GLU A 528 0.34 1.84 -18.90
CA GLU A 528 1.52 2.26 -19.65
C GLU A 528 1.15 2.73 -21.06
N TRP A 529 1.69 3.88 -21.48
CA TRP A 529 1.34 4.51 -22.76
C TRP A 529 1.89 3.70 -23.96
N TRP A 530 2.97 2.93 -23.79
CA TRP A 530 3.63 2.24 -24.90
C TRP A 530 3.95 0.79 -24.55
N GLN A 531 3.14 -0.16 -25.04
CA GLN A 531 3.43 -1.59 -24.97
C GLN A 531 3.03 -2.31 -26.28
N ARG A 532 3.68 -3.46 -26.53
CA ARG A 532 3.20 -4.45 -27.50
C ARG A 532 1.76 -4.84 -27.17
N ALA A 533 0.98 -5.25 -28.16
CA ALA A 533 -0.39 -5.73 -27.96
C ALA A 533 -0.43 -6.75 -26.81
N LEU A 534 -0.97 -6.33 -25.67
CA LEU A 534 -1.15 -7.17 -24.49
C LEU A 534 -2.10 -8.33 -24.87
N PRO A 535 -1.85 -9.55 -24.40
CA PRO A 535 -2.79 -10.65 -24.60
C PRO A 535 -3.97 -10.51 -23.62
N GLU A 536 -4.76 -9.44 -23.76
CA GLU A 536 -5.93 -9.13 -22.91
C GLU A 536 -6.89 -10.34 -22.85
N GLU A 537 -7.07 -11.03 -23.97
CA GLU A 537 -7.88 -12.25 -24.03
C GLU A 537 -7.34 -13.39 -23.14
N ARG A 538 -6.01 -13.54 -23.04
CA ARG A 538 -5.40 -14.57 -22.18
C ARG A 538 -5.53 -14.20 -20.70
N VAL A 539 -5.40 -12.93 -20.35
CA VAL A 539 -5.58 -12.46 -18.96
C VAL A 539 -7.00 -12.69 -18.50
N VAL A 540 -8.00 -12.28 -19.30
CA VAL A 540 -9.42 -12.50 -18.99
C VAL A 540 -9.74 -13.99 -18.91
N ALA A 541 -9.22 -14.81 -19.82
CA ALA A 541 -9.43 -16.25 -19.79
C ALA A 541 -8.81 -16.91 -18.55
N ALA A 542 -7.60 -16.50 -18.15
CA ALA A 542 -6.92 -17.00 -16.95
C ALA A 542 -7.67 -16.60 -15.67
N GLU A 543 -8.17 -15.36 -15.56
CA GLU A 543 -9.00 -14.93 -14.44
C GLU A 543 -10.29 -15.76 -14.34
N GLN A 544 -11.02 -15.91 -15.45
CA GLN A 544 -12.26 -16.69 -15.49
C GLN A 544 -12.02 -18.17 -15.16
N ALA A 545 -10.93 -18.76 -15.66
CA ALA A 545 -10.56 -20.13 -15.33
C ALA A 545 -10.20 -20.29 -13.84
N GLY A 546 -9.36 -19.39 -13.30
CA GLY A 546 -8.99 -19.41 -11.88
C GLY A 546 -10.19 -19.25 -10.94
N HIS A 547 -11.12 -18.35 -11.24
CA HIS A 547 -12.35 -18.17 -10.45
C HIS A 547 -13.27 -19.40 -10.50
N ARG A 548 -13.34 -20.11 -11.63
CA ARG A 548 -14.06 -21.39 -11.73
C ARG A 548 -13.43 -22.47 -10.85
N THR A 549 -12.11 -22.61 -10.87
CA THR A 549 -11.38 -23.59 -10.03
C THR A 549 -11.54 -23.27 -8.55
N LEU A 550 -11.48 -21.99 -8.14
CA LEU A 550 -11.79 -21.58 -6.76
C LEU A 550 -13.21 -21.99 -6.35
N ALA A 551 -14.21 -21.75 -7.20
CA ALA A 551 -15.59 -22.17 -6.91
C ALA A 551 -15.71 -23.70 -6.79
N ALA A 552 -14.94 -24.48 -7.55
CA ALA A 552 -14.94 -25.94 -7.45
C ALA A 552 -14.31 -26.44 -6.12
N THR A 553 -13.21 -25.83 -5.65
CA THR A 553 -12.61 -26.17 -4.35
C THR A 553 -13.58 -25.99 -3.19
N VAL A 554 -14.39 -24.93 -3.25
CA VAL A 554 -15.45 -24.64 -2.28
C VAL A 554 -16.53 -25.72 -2.26
N ARG A 555 -17.10 -26.06 -3.43
CA ARG A 555 -18.20 -27.05 -3.51
C ARG A 555 -17.80 -28.41 -2.98
N ARG A 556 -16.54 -28.82 -3.17
CA ARG A 556 -16.01 -30.09 -2.66
C ARG A 556 -15.92 -30.09 -1.13
N ARG A 557 -15.55 -28.96 -0.52
CA ARG A 557 -15.52 -28.79 0.94
C ARG A 557 -16.92 -28.91 1.52
N THR A 558 -17.88 -28.15 0.99
CA THR A 558 -19.28 -28.20 1.46
C THR A 558 -19.85 -29.62 1.40
N ARG A 559 -19.61 -30.34 0.30
CA ARG A 559 -20.05 -31.75 0.18
C ARG A 559 -19.42 -32.67 1.22
N ARG A 560 -18.13 -32.52 1.50
CA ARG A 560 -17.44 -33.32 2.51
C ARG A 560 -17.98 -33.04 3.91
N THR A 561 -18.23 -31.77 4.25
CA THR A 561 -18.83 -31.39 5.54
C THR A 561 -20.24 -31.99 5.68
N VAL A 562 -21.07 -31.92 4.64
CA VAL A 562 -22.42 -32.53 4.65
C VAL A 562 -22.34 -34.05 4.83
N GLN A 563 -21.45 -34.73 4.10
CA GLN A 563 -21.29 -36.18 4.17
C GLN A 563 -20.76 -36.66 5.53
N GLU A 564 -19.80 -35.94 6.14
CA GLU A 564 -19.34 -36.21 7.50
C GLU A 564 -20.46 -35.99 8.53
N THR A 565 -21.35 -35.02 8.30
CA THR A 565 -22.50 -34.75 9.19
C THR A 565 -23.55 -35.88 9.12
N ASP A 566 -23.84 -36.38 7.91
CA ASP A 566 -24.77 -37.49 7.69
C ASP A 566 -24.22 -38.83 8.21
N GLU A 567 -22.93 -39.10 8.04
CA GLU A 567 -22.27 -40.29 8.62
C GLU A 567 -22.26 -40.25 10.16
N HIS A 568 -22.06 -39.06 10.76
CA HIS A 568 -22.11 -38.92 12.22
C HIS A 568 -23.53 -39.12 12.77
N ARG A 569 -24.56 -38.60 12.08
CA ARG A 569 -25.98 -38.81 12.42
C ARG A 569 -26.38 -40.28 12.31
N GLY A 570 -26.04 -40.94 11.21
CA GLY A 570 -26.28 -42.38 11.04
C GLY A 570 -25.53 -43.25 12.05
N GLY A 571 -24.33 -42.84 12.47
CA GLY A 571 -23.56 -43.51 13.52
C GLY A 571 -24.08 -43.29 14.94
N THR A 572 -24.79 -42.18 15.20
CA THR A 572 -25.45 -41.93 16.50
C THR A 572 -26.74 -42.73 16.60
N ASP A 573 -27.57 -42.72 15.56
CA ASP A 573 -28.80 -43.52 15.49
C ASP A 573 -28.51 -45.02 15.56
N ALA A 574 -27.45 -45.51 14.89
CA ALA A 574 -27.05 -46.92 14.99
C ALA A 574 -26.59 -47.31 16.41
N ARG A 575 -25.88 -46.41 17.12
CA ARG A 575 -25.44 -46.65 18.50
C ARG A 575 -26.56 -46.59 19.53
N GLU A 576 -27.58 -45.78 19.30
CA GLU A 576 -28.79 -45.74 20.13
C GLU A 576 -29.64 -47.01 19.92
N ASN A 577 -29.75 -47.50 18.68
CA ASN A 577 -30.47 -48.73 18.35
C ASN A 577 -29.75 -50.02 18.80
N THR A 578 -28.49 -49.93 19.23
CA THR A 578 -27.75 -51.08 19.81
C THR A 578 -27.75 -51.05 21.35
N ARG A 579 -28.33 -50.01 21.97
CA ARG A 579 -28.45 -49.83 23.43
C ARG A 579 -29.88 -49.97 23.96
N ALA A 580 -30.87 -50.05 23.08
CA ALA A 580 -32.23 -50.54 23.37
C ALA A 580 -32.30 -52.04 23.07
#